data_AF-A0A7X5N061-F1
#
_entry.id   AF-A0A7X5N061-F1
#
_cell.length_a   1.000
_cell.length_b   1.000
_cell.length_c   1.000
_cell.angle_alpha   90.00
_cell.angle_beta   90.00
_cell.angle_gamma   90.00
#
_symmetry.space_group_name_H-M   'P 1'
#
loop_
_entity.id
_entity.type
_entity.pdbx_description
1 polymer ?
#
loop_
_entity_poly.entity_id
_entity_poly.type
_entity_poly.pdbx_seq_one_letter_code
_entity_poly.pdbx_strand_id
1 'polypeptide(L)'
;MTVATAQYAFDKQSARSIDADGRMRVRGCVISVGEINPYRGREIPGRDRLGLDANTVYDLYRDPDELERAAESFNGLPLMIRHVAQTAAEPRKEYQAGSVFNARYARDTNQLLADLLVTDQKAIEYIESGELADLSSGYRYTPDMTPGEYNGRKYDGVMRAIEGNHVALVEDGRATGAHVADSALSSPTGAPTVENDTPVTPAAPSADLAQAVMLMAQKLESIESRLTAVEGDKPGTPQSEAEKGIPASVDTANDESEEDDEDKKQAMDAAIKAAVDASVKAERERAKGVDTARRETRGDIGDMHAFDSAEDMYTAALKQRGVDVSTIPAGAARAVYMGIKSASRPSAVMAQDSRSDAKPVFDTSRIINYGR
;
A
#
# COMPACT_ATOMS: atom_id res chain seq x y z
N MET A 1 -49.77 -43.07 20.02
CA MET A 1 -48.29 -43.18 19.88
C MET A 1 -47.82 -41.88 19.27
N THR A 2 -47.27 -40.99 20.09
CA THR A 2 -46.75 -39.70 19.65
C THR A 2 -45.32 -39.92 19.20
N VAL A 3 -45.06 -39.78 17.91
CA VAL A 3 -43.71 -39.88 17.36
C VAL A 3 -42.96 -38.61 17.76
N ALA A 4 -42.01 -38.73 18.67
CA ALA A 4 -41.09 -37.66 19.01
C ALA A 4 -40.16 -37.42 17.81
N THR A 5 -40.34 -36.32 17.10
CA THR A 5 -39.37 -35.80 16.14
C THR A 5 -38.18 -35.26 16.92
N ALA A 6 -37.07 -35.99 16.90
CA ALA A 6 -35.78 -35.48 17.36
C ALA A 6 -35.36 -34.32 16.46
N GLN A 7 -35.32 -33.11 17.02
CA GLN A 7 -34.61 -31.98 16.40
C GLN A 7 -33.11 -32.21 16.61
N TYR A 8 -32.41 -32.56 15.53
CA TYR A 8 -30.96 -32.56 15.51
C TYR A 8 -30.49 -31.11 15.38
N ALA A 9 -29.90 -30.55 16.44
CA ALA A 9 -29.06 -29.38 16.32
C ALA A 9 -27.71 -29.84 15.77
N PHE A 10 -27.46 -29.61 14.48
CA PHE A 10 -26.10 -29.67 13.97
C PHE A 10 -25.40 -28.42 14.47
N ASP A 11 -24.60 -28.53 15.53
CA ASP A 11 -23.59 -27.53 15.84
C ASP A 11 -22.66 -27.47 14.62
N LYS A 12 -22.91 -26.50 13.72
CA LYS A 12 -22.06 -26.23 12.58
C LYS A 12 -20.74 -25.75 13.18
N GLN A 13 -19.77 -26.65 13.28
CA GLN A 13 -18.42 -26.31 13.70
C GLN A 13 -17.98 -25.11 12.86
N SER A 14 -17.67 -23.99 13.52
CA SER A 14 -17.26 -22.76 12.86
C SER A 14 -16.12 -23.09 11.89
N ALA A 15 -16.21 -22.57 10.67
CA ALA A 15 -15.13 -22.63 9.70
C ALA A 15 -13.89 -21.85 10.19
N ARG A 16 -14.04 -21.01 11.22
CA ARG A 16 -12.97 -20.24 11.87
C ARG A 16 -12.34 -20.98 13.03
N SER A 17 -11.02 -20.84 13.16
CA SER A 17 -10.26 -21.26 14.34
C SER A 17 -9.15 -20.25 14.63
N ILE A 18 -8.90 -19.97 15.91
CA ILE A 18 -7.77 -19.16 16.36
C ILE A 18 -6.69 -20.09 16.92
N ASP A 19 -5.43 -19.92 16.49
CA ASP A 19 -4.30 -20.66 17.05
C ASP A 19 -3.75 -20.03 18.35
N ALA A 20 -2.78 -20.68 18.98
CA ALA A 20 -2.20 -20.20 20.24
C ALA A 20 -1.49 -18.84 20.14
N ASP A 21 -1.15 -18.41 18.91
CA ASP A 21 -0.53 -17.11 18.63
C ASP A 21 -1.56 -16.04 18.27
N GLY A 22 -2.86 -16.35 18.32
CA GLY A 22 -3.94 -15.42 17.98
C GLY A 22 -4.23 -15.29 16.48
N ARG A 23 -3.64 -16.13 15.62
CA ARG A 23 -3.89 -16.06 14.17
C ARG A 23 -5.18 -16.79 13.81
N MET A 24 -5.95 -16.21 12.89
CA MET A 24 -7.21 -16.80 12.43
C MET A 24 -7.00 -17.67 11.20
N ARG A 25 -7.56 -18.86 11.22
CA ARG A 25 -7.73 -19.71 10.03
C ARG A 25 -9.20 -19.79 9.68
N VAL A 26 -9.53 -19.62 8.42
CA VAL A 26 -10.91 -19.74 7.91
C VAL A 26 -10.94 -20.72 6.75
N ARG A 27 -11.73 -21.78 6.85
CA ARG A 27 -11.79 -22.84 5.84
C ARG A 27 -12.94 -22.66 4.86
N GLY A 28 -12.72 -23.01 3.60
CA GLY A 28 -13.77 -23.10 2.59
C GLY A 28 -14.46 -21.78 2.29
N CYS A 29 -13.72 -20.68 2.25
CA CYS A 29 -14.22 -19.40 1.79
C CYS A 29 -14.43 -19.44 0.28
N VAL A 30 -15.57 -18.92 -0.21
CA VAL A 30 -15.76 -18.68 -1.63
C VAL A 30 -14.98 -17.42 -1.99
N ILE A 31 -14.05 -17.52 -2.95
CA ILE A 31 -13.20 -16.39 -3.37
C ILE A 31 -13.53 -15.90 -4.78
N SER A 32 -14.23 -16.70 -5.59
CA SER A 32 -14.73 -16.34 -6.92
C SER A 32 -15.81 -17.34 -7.36
N VAL A 33 -16.66 -16.96 -8.32
CA VAL A 33 -17.73 -17.81 -8.85
C VAL A 33 -17.80 -17.69 -10.37
N GLY A 34 -18.10 -18.80 -11.05
CA GLY A 34 -18.33 -18.85 -12.48
C GLY A 34 -19.69 -18.26 -12.84
N GLU A 35 -19.73 -16.96 -13.11
CA GLU A 35 -20.96 -16.18 -13.34
C GLU A 35 -20.66 -14.93 -14.18
N ILE A 36 -21.72 -14.21 -14.56
CA ILE A 36 -21.63 -12.95 -15.28
C ILE A 36 -21.67 -11.80 -14.28
N ASN A 37 -20.66 -10.93 -14.31
CA ASN A 37 -20.62 -9.76 -13.45
C ASN A 37 -20.31 -8.49 -14.24
N PRO A 38 -20.85 -7.33 -13.83
CA PRO A 38 -20.60 -6.07 -14.49
C PRO A 38 -19.19 -5.58 -14.20
N TYR A 39 -18.46 -5.05 -15.19
CA TYR A 39 -17.15 -4.41 -15.07
C TYR A 39 -17.13 -3.09 -15.86
N ARG A 40 -16.63 -2.01 -15.27
CA ARG A 40 -16.40 -0.77 -16.01
C ARG A 40 -15.22 -0.96 -16.94
N GLY A 41 -15.26 -0.37 -18.14
CA GLY A 41 -14.18 -0.55 -19.12
C GLY A 41 -12.80 -0.16 -18.59
N ARG A 42 -12.70 0.78 -17.63
CA ARG A 42 -11.44 1.11 -16.94
C ARG A 42 -10.84 -0.02 -16.11
N GLU A 43 -11.62 -1.02 -15.73
CA GLU A 43 -11.19 -2.21 -14.97
C GLU A 43 -10.72 -3.34 -15.91
N ILE A 44 -10.99 -3.24 -17.21
CA ILE A 44 -10.71 -4.28 -18.20
C ILE A 44 -9.27 -4.12 -18.74
N PRO A 45 -8.39 -5.13 -18.59
CA PRO A 45 -7.04 -5.10 -19.13
C PRO A 45 -7.03 -4.83 -20.64
N GLY A 46 -6.14 -3.96 -21.10
CA GLY A 46 -6.03 -3.66 -22.53
C GLY A 46 -7.21 -2.87 -23.12
N ARG A 47 -8.05 -2.23 -22.28
CA ARG A 47 -9.16 -1.34 -22.67
C ARG A 47 -8.89 -0.54 -23.95
N ASP A 48 -7.79 0.22 -23.97
CA ASP A 48 -7.47 1.15 -25.06
C ASP A 48 -7.24 0.41 -26.40
N ARG A 49 -6.63 -0.78 -26.34
CA ARG A 49 -6.42 -1.64 -27.52
C ARG A 49 -7.73 -2.27 -28.00
N LEU A 50 -8.63 -2.56 -27.08
CA LEU A 50 -9.95 -3.15 -27.34
C LEU A 50 -11.00 -2.11 -27.76
N GLY A 51 -10.68 -0.81 -27.68
CA GLY A 51 -11.61 0.27 -28.02
C GLY A 51 -12.78 0.39 -27.03
N LEU A 52 -12.61 -0.06 -25.78
CA LEU A 52 -13.65 -0.03 -24.77
C LEU A 52 -13.73 1.35 -24.10
N ASP A 53 -14.94 1.83 -23.84
CA ASP A 53 -15.15 3.08 -23.13
C ASP A 53 -14.91 2.90 -21.62
N ALA A 54 -14.21 3.85 -20.99
CA ALA A 54 -13.77 3.72 -19.60
C ALA A 54 -14.92 3.71 -18.57
N ASN A 55 -16.05 4.35 -18.89
CA ASN A 55 -17.17 4.56 -17.98
C ASN A 55 -18.32 3.58 -18.22
N THR A 56 -18.37 2.98 -19.41
CA THR A 56 -19.33 1.96 -19.81
C THR A 56 -19.12 0.70 -18.99
N VAL A 57 -20.23 0.10 -18.56
CA VAL A 57 -20.27 -1.19 -17.87
C VAL A 57 -20.44 -2.28 -18.92
N TYR A 58 -19.56 -3.27 -18.88
CA TYR A 58 -19.55 -4.47 -19.70
C TYR A 58 -19.82 -5.67 -18.80
N ASP A 59 -20.76 -6.53 -19.17
CA ASP A 59 -21.03 -7.77 -18.47
C ASP A 59 -19.99 -8.80 -18.91
N LEU A 60 -19.06 -9.17 -18.02
CA LEU A 60 -18.02 -10.15 -18.29
C LEU A 60 -18.37 -11.49 -17.64
N TYR A 61 -18.26 -12.55 -18.44
CA TYR A 61 -18.43 -13.92 -17.99
C TYR A 61 -17.11 -14.47 -17.46
N ARG A 62 -17.12 -14.90 -16.20
CA ARG A 62 -16.05 -15.68 -15.59
C ARG A 62 -16.32 -17.14 -15.88
N ASP A 63 -15.69 -17.65 -16.93
CA ASP A 63 -15.93 -19.01 -17.40
C ASP A 63 -15.52 -20.04 -16.30
N PRO A 64 -16.43 -20.94 -15.88
CA PRO A 64 -16.16 -22.06 -14.99
C PRO A 64 -14.88 -22.83 -15.30
N ASP A 65 -14.63 -23.11 -16.58
CA ASP A 65 -13.46 -23.89 -16.99
C ASP A 65 -12.16 -23.07 -16.84
N GLU A 66 -12.23 -21.74 -16.98
CA GLU A 66 -11.09 -20.84 -16.73
C GLU A 66 -10.81 -20.72 -15.24
N LEU A 67 -11.84 -20.58 -14.41
CA LEU A 67 -11.69 -20.53 -12.95
C LEU A 67 -11.15 -21.84 -12.37
N GLU A 68 -11.56 -22.98 -12.91
CA GLU A 68 -11.02 -24.27 -12.50
C GLU A 68 -9.53 -24.38 -12.81
N ARG A 69 -9.11 -24.00 -14.03
CA ARG A 69 -7.69 -23.96 -14.40
C ARG A 69 -6.90 -22.98 -13.52
N ALA A 70 -7.52 -21.88 -13.12
CA ALA A 70 -6.89 -20.85 -12.30
C ALA A 70 -6.70 -21.27 -10.84
N ALA A 71 -7.41 -22.30 -10.34
CA ALA A 71 -7.51 -22.58 -8.90
C ALA A 71 -6.14 -22.68 -8.21
N GLU A 72 -5.19 -23.42 -8.79
CA GLU A 72 -3.86 -23.60 -8.21
C GLU A 72 -3.06 -22.30 -8.10
N SER A 73 -3.31 -21.33 -9.00
CA SER A 73 -2.61 -20.03 -8.99
C SER A 73 -2.92 -19.17 -7.75
N PHE A 74 -3.96 -19.51 -6.99
CA PHE A 74 -4.32 -18.79 -5.76
C PHE A 74 -3.56 -19.26 -4.52
N ASN A 75 -2.87 -20.40 -4.58
CA ASN A 75 -2.11 -20.92 -3.45
C ASN A 75 -0.86 -20.07 -3.18
N GLY A 76 -0.72 -19.58 -1.95
CA GLY A 76 0.40 -18.73 -1.52
C GLY A 76 0.25 -17.25 -1.85
N LEU A 77 -0.88 -16.84 -2.45
CA LEU A 77 -1.15 -15.43 -2.70
C LEU A 77 -1.42 -14.66 -1.40
N PRO A 78 -1.10 -13.36 -1.37
CA PRO A 78 -1.40 -12.53 -0.21
C PRO A 78 -2.91 -12.34 -0.07
N LEU A 79 -3.38 -12.42 1.18
CA LEU A 79 -4.67 -11.88 1.60
C LEU A 79 -4.46 -10.40 1.95
N MET A 80 -5.23 -9.52 1.33
CA MET A 80 -5.06 -8.07 1.42
C MET A 80 -6.20 -7.43 2.20
N ILE A 81 -5.94 -6.41 2.99
CA ILE A 81 -6.97 -5.58 3.64
C ILE A 81 -7.45 -4.44 2.72
N ARG A 82 -6.68 -4.15 1.68
CA ARG A 82 -7.01 -3.16 0.65
C ARG A 82 -6.99 -3.85 -0.69
N HIS A 83 -8.01 -3.61 -1.49
CA HIS A 83 -8.09 -4.19 -2.83
C HIS A 83 -7.16 -3.44 -3.79
N VAL A 84 -5.88 -3.82 -3.80
CA VAL A 84 -4.85 -3.24 -4.67
C VAL A 84 -3.97 -4.33 -5.24
N ALA A 85 -3.73 -4.28 -6.55
CA ALA A 85 -2.80 -5.17 -7.21
C ALA A 85 -1.38 -5.03 -6.63
N GLN A 86 -0.65 -6.14 -6.61
CA GLN A 86 0.73 -6.20 -6.14
C GLN A 86 1.64 -6.84 -7.18
N THR A 87 2.93 -6.51 -7.08
CA THR A 87 4.00 -7.17 -7.83
C THR A 87 5.22 -7.35 -6.94
N ALA A 88 6.20 -8.15 -7.37
CA ALA A 88 7.47 -8.27 -6.63
C ALA A 88 8.19 -6.92 -6.45
N ALA A 89 8.07 -6.00 -7.42
CA ALA A 89 8.65 -4.67 -7.34
C ALA A 89 7.87 -3.73 -6.41
N GLU A 90 6.58 -3.98 -6.24
CA GLU A 90 5.68 -3.20 -5.38
C GLU A 90 4.77 -4.15 -4.60
N PRO A 91 5.29 -4.80 -3.55
CA PRO A 91 4.61 -5.91 -2.86
C PRO A 91 3.45 -5.47 -1.98
N ARG A 92 3.28 -4.16 -1.75
CA ARG A 92 2.17 -3.58 -0.97
C ARG A 92 2.05 -4.22 0.43
N LYS A 93 3.18 -4.45 1.10
CA LYS A 93 3.27 -5.19 2.39
C LYS A 93 2.41 -4.56 3.47
N GLU A 94 2.28 -3.24 3.46
CA GLU A 94 1.45 -2.44 4.37
C GLU A 94 -0.04 -2.78 4.32
N TYR A 95 -0.50 -3.49 3.29
CA TYR A 95 -1.89 -3.92 3.13
C TYR A 95 -2.05 -5.44 3.24
N GLN A 96 -1.00 -6.21 3.52
CA GLN A 96 -1.10 -7.67 3.65
C GLN A 96 -1.64 -8.06 5.02
N ALA A 97 -2.77 -8.75 5.04
CA ALA A 97 -3.44 -9.28 6.22
C ALA A 97 -3.08 -10.75 6.50
N GLY A 98 -2.54 -11.46 5.51
CA GLY A 98 -2.21 -12.87 5.62
C GLY A 98 -2.00 -13.56 4.27
N SER A 99 -2.43 -14.81 4.15
CA SER A 99 -2.23 -15.63 2.95
C SER A 99 -3.42 -16.51 2.61
N VAL A 100 -3.55 -16.82 1.33
CA VAL A 100 -4.54 -17.73 0.74
C VAL A 100 -3.89 -19.10 0.48
N PHE A 101 -4.56 -20.19 0.80
CA PHE A 101 -4.06 -21.55 0.57
C PHE A 101 -5.21 -22.55 0.39
N ASN A 102 -4.88 -23.79 -0.01
CA ASN A 102 -5.85 -24.87 -0.25
C ASN A 102 -6.97 -24.44 -1.23
N ALA A 103 -6.57 -23.69 -2.27
CA ALA A 103 -7.45 -23.24 -3.33
C ALA A 103 -7.91 -24.44 -4.17
N ARG A 104 -9.21 -24.51 -4.44
CA ARG A 104 -9.86 -25.64 -5.12
C ARG A 104 -11.13 -25.19 -5.80
N TYR A 105 -11.46 -25.82 -6.92
CA TYR A 105 -12.68 -25.54 -7.66
C TYR A 105 -13.77 -26.56 -7.34
N ALA A 106 -14.96 -26.09 -6.98
CA ALA A 106 -16.16 -26.88 -6.76
C ALA A 106 -17.05 -26.83 -8.01
N ARG A 107 -16.99 -27.88 -8.84
CA ARG A 107 -17.70 -27.96 -10.13
C ARG A 107 -19.22 -27.97 -10.00
N ASP A 108 -19.74 -28.49 -8.89
CA ASP A 108 -21.17 -28.60 -8.60
C ASP A 108 -21.82 -27.23 -8.35
N THR A 109 -21.07 -26.28 -7.81
CA THR A 109 -21.55 -24.93 -7.50
C THR A 109 -20.91 -23.83 -8.35
N ASN A 110 -19.99 -24.18 -9.25
CA ASN A 110 -19.12 -23.27 -9.99
C ASN A 110 -18.34 -22.29 -9.10
N GLN A 111 -17.92 -22.73 -7.92
CA GLN A 111 -17.23 -21.88 -6.94
C GLN A 111 -15.74 -22.18 -6.90
N LEU A 112 -14.93 -21.12 -6.90
CA LEU A 112 -13.54 -21.21 -6.49
C LEU A 112 -13.48 -20.99 -4.96
N LEU A 113 -13.04 -22.00 -4.24
CA LEU A 113 -12.92 -22.01 -2.79
C LEU A 113 -11.45 -21.90 -2.38
N ALA A 114 -11.17 -21.27 -1.25
CA ALA A 114 -9.86 -21.31 -0.61
C ALA A 114 -9.97 -21.22 0.91
N ASP A 115 -8.89 -21.58 1.59
CA ASP A 115 -8.72 -21.37 3.01
C ASP A 115 -7.83 -20.13 3.23
N LEU A 116 -8.11 -19.40 4.30
CA LEU A 116 -7.42 -18.16 4.66
C LEU A 116 -6.63 -18.35 5.95
N LEU A 117 -5.42 -17.80 5.99
CA LEU A 117 -4.66 -17.60 7.22
C LEU A 117 -4.51 -16.09 7.39
N VAL A 118 -5.19 -15.54 8.39
CA VAL A 118 -5.12 -14.13 8.76
C VAL A 118 -4.14 -14.00 9.92
N THR A 119 -3.07 -13.25 9.70
CA THR A 119 -1.99 -13.06 10.67
C THR A 119 -1.98 -11.67 11.28
N ASP A 120 -2.76 -10.75 10.70
CA ASP A 120 -2.89 -9.38 11.17
C ASP A 120 -4.10 -9.23 12.12
N GLN A 121 -3.86 -8.71 13.33
CA GLN A 121 -4.89 -8.55 14.36
C GLN A 121 -6.01 -7.61 13.93
N LYS A 122 -5.68 -6.55 13.18
CA LYS A 122 -6.66 -5.56 12.74
C LYS A 122 -7.58 -6.16 11.67
N ALA A 123 -7.04 -6.95 10.76
CA ALA A 123 -7.82 -7.69 9.79
C ALA A 123 -8.79 -8.69 10.47
N ILE A 124 -8.36 -9.35 11.54
CA ILE A 124 -9.23 -10.21 12.37
C ILE A 124 -10.39 -9.40 12.95
N GLU A 125 -10.11 -8.24 13.55
CA GLU A 125 -11.14 -7.34 14.10
C GLU A 125 -12.16 -6.88 13.03
N TYR A 126 -11.70 -6.58 11.82
CA TYR A 126 -12.60 -6.23 10.71
C TYR A 126 -13.47 -7.39 10.23
N ILE A 127 -12.94 -8.61 10.25
CA ILE A 127 -13.70 -9.83 9.92
C ILE A 127 -14.75 -10.13 11.01
N GLU A 128 -14.39 -9.96 12.28
CA GLU A 128 -15.27 -10.22 13.43
C GLU A 128 -16.36 -9.18 13.58
N SER A 129 -16.04 -7.91 13.34
CA SER A 129 -17.03 -6.82 13.32
C SER A 129 -17.96 -6.86 12.10
N GLY A 130 -17.55 -7.57 11.04
CA GLY A 130 -18.30 -7.67 9.80
C GLY A 130 -18.03 -6.53 8.81
N GLU A 131 -17.19 -5.55 9.15
CA GLU A 131 -16.85 -4.41 8.27
C GLU A 131 -16.17 -4.86 6.98
N LEU A 132 -15.31 -5.89 7.05
CA LEU A 132 -14.65 -6.49 5.88
C LEU A 132 -14.89 -8.01 5.87
N ALA A 133 -16.17 -8.40 5.82
CA ALA A 133 -16.61 -9.79 5.82
C ALA A 133 -16.64 -10.46 4.44
N ASP A 134 -16.53 -9.68 3.36
CA ASP A 134 -16.60 -10.17 1.99
C ASP A 134 -15.21 -10.37 1.39
N LEU A 135 -15.17 -11.16 0.32
CA LEU A 135 -13.94 -11.49 -0.38
C LEU A 135 -14.00 -11.03 -1.83
N SER A 136 -12.86 -10.57 -2.29
CA SER A 136 -12.68 -10.08 -3.64
C SER A 136 -11.37 -10.57 -4.21
N SER A 137 -11.44 -11.33 -5.29
CA SER A 137 -10.25 -11.80 -5.97
C SER A 137 -9.80 -10.77 -7.01
N GLY A 138 -8.50 -10.47 -6.99
CA GLY A 138 -7.82 -9.73 -8.04
C GLY A 138 -7.00 -10.67 -8.89
N TYR A 139 -7.20 -10.66 -10.21
CA TYR A 139 -6.53 -11.59 -11.13
C TYR A 139 -6.14 -10.95 -12.46
N ARG A 140 -5.18 -11.57 -13.13
CA ARG A 140 -4.83 -11.33 -14.53
C ARG A 140 -5.73 -12.19 -15.40
N TYR A 141 -6.04 -11.69 -16.59
CA TYR A 141 -6.76 -12.44 -17.61
C TYR A 141 -6.58 -11.75 -18.97
N THR A 142 -6.94 -12.46 -20.03
CA THR A 142 -7.07 -11.95 -21.38
C THR A 142 -8.56 -11.75 -21.68
N PRO A 143 -9.04 -10.52 -21.92
CA PRO A 143 -10.44 -10.31 -22.31
C PRO A 143 -10.69 -10.80 -23.73
N ASP A 144 -11.71 -11.63 -23.89
CA ASP A 144 -12.30 -11.99 -25.18
C ASP A 144 -13.68 -11.33 -25.28
N MET A 145 -13.78 -10.20 -25.98
CA MET A 145 -15.01 -9.40 -26.10
C MET A 145 -16.01 -9.97 -27.13
N THR A 146 -15.98 -11.29 -27.34
CA THR A 146 -16.99 -11.99 -28.13
C THR A 146 -18.25 -12.16 -27.27
N PRO A 147 -19.39 -11.55 -27.64
CA PRO A 147 -20.61 -11.64 -26.83
C PRO A 147 -21.21 -13.04 -26.89
N GLY A 148 -21.94 -13.40 -25.83
CA GLY A 148 -22.61 -14.70 -25.73
C GLY A 148 -23.70 -14.71 -24.68
N GLU A 149 -24.10 -15.92 -24.28
CA GLU A 149 -25.17 -16.13 -23.31
C GLU A 149 -24.80 -17.27 -22.35
N TYR A 150 -25.10 -17.10 -21.07
CA TYR A 150 -24.96 -18.12 -20.04
C TYR A 150 -26.20 -18.10 -19.14
N ASN A 151 -26.87 -19.25 -18.99
CA ASN A 151 -28.10 -19.41 -18.19
C ASN A 151 -29.18 -18.35 -18.50
N GLY A 152 -29.39 -18.00 -19.78
CA GLY A 152 -30.39 -17.01 -20.20
C GLY A 152 -29.97 -15.55 -20.06
N ARG A 153 -28.78 -15.26 -19.52
CA ARG A 153 -28.23 -13.91 -19.39
C ARG A 153 -27.11 -13.69 -20.39
N LYS A 154 -27.18 -12.57 -21.12
CA LYS A 154 -26.15 -12.18 -22.09
C LYS A 154 -24.91 -11.63 -21.39
N TYR A 155 -23.76 -11.82 -22.01
CA TYR A 155 -22.49 -11.18 -21.62
C TYR A 155 -21.83 -10.55 -22.86
N ASP A 156 -21.01 -9.53 -22.61
CA ASP A 156 -20.27 -8.78 -23.62
C ASP A 156 -18.90 -9.39 -23.91
N GLY A 157 -18.34 -10.11 -22.95
CA GLY A 157 -17.06 -10.81 -23.13
C GLY A 157 -16.79 -11.87 -22.08
N VAL A 158 -15.73 -12.64 -22.29
CA VAL A 158 -15.29 -13.73 -21.41
C VAL A 158 -13.89 -13.43 -20.88
N MET A 159 -13.68 -13.71 -19.59
CA MET A 159 -12.36 -13.66 -18.98
C MET A 159 -11.59 -14.96 -19.26
N ARG A 160 -10.57 -14.90 -20.14
CA ARG A 160 -9.75 -16.07 -20.51
C ARG A 160 -8.41 -16.08 -19.79
N ALA A 161 -7.82 -17.25 -19.59
CA ALA A 161 -6.50 -17.41 -18.99
C ALA A 161 -6.39 -16.68 -17.64
N ILE A 162 -7.32 -16.98 -16.73
CA ILE A 162 -7.39 -16.36 -15.41
C ILE A 162 -6.21 -16.84 -14.54
N GLU A 163 -5.53 -15.90 -13.89
CA GLU A 163 -4.45 -16.18 -12.93
C GLU A 163 -4.55 -15.25 -11.72
N GLY A 164 -4.55 -15.81 -10.51
CA GLY A 164 -4.65 -15.05 -9.27
C GLY A 164 -3.48 -14.10 -9.02
N ASN A 165 -3.77 -12.91 -8.47
CA ASN A 165 -2.76 -11.97 -7.98
C ASN A 165 -2.85 -11.72 -6.47
N HIS A 166 -4.07 -11.62 -5.95
CA HIS A 166 -4.36 -11.51 -4.52
C HIS A 166 -5.84 -11.83 -4.26
N VAL A 167 -6.18 -12.06 -2.99
CA VAL A 167 -7.56 -11.99 -2.51
C VAL A 167 -7.61 -10.85 -1.49
N ALA A 168 -8.66 -10.04 -1.49
CA ALA A 168 -8.84 -8.93 -0.57
C ALA A 168 -10.09 -9.12 0.29
N LEU A 169 -9.97 -8.71 1.56
CA LEU A 169 -11.10 -8.44 2.44
C LEU A 169 -11.77 -7.14 1.96
N VAL A 170 -13.08 -7.19 1.74
CA VAL A 170 -13.87 -6.05 1.29
C VAL A 170 -15.18 -5.99 2.07
N GLU A 171 -15.86 -4.84 2.00
CA GLU A 171 -17.20 -4.67 2.57
C GLU A 171 -18.26 -5.41 1.74
N ASP A 172 -18.16 -5.34 0.41
CA ASP A 172 -19.15 -5.90 -0.51
C ASP A 172 -18.50 -6.52 -1.76
N GLY A 173 -18.54 -7.85 -1.82
CA GLY A 173 -18.01 -8.68 -2.90
C GLY A 173 -18.92 -8.68 -4.13
N ARG A 174 -18.32 -8.65 -5.33
CA ARG A 174 -19.06 -8.73 -6.60
C ARG A 174 -19.51 -10.17 -6.91
N ALA A 175 -18.72 -11.14 -6.45
CA ALA A 175 -18.97 -12.55 -6.70
C ALA A 175 -20.02 -13.09 -5.73
N THR A 176 -21.03 -13.80 -6.24
CA THR A 176 -22.13 -14.30 -5.41
C THR A 176 -21.62 -15.21 -4.29
N GLY A 177 -21.87 -14.82 -3.04
CA GLY A 177 -21.49 -15.63 -1.88
C GLY A 177 -20.00 -15.58 -1.54
N ALA A 178 -19.22 -14.68 -2.14
CA ALA A 178 -17.81 -14.50 -1.82
C ALA A 178 -17.64 -13.81 -0.46
N HIS A 179 -17.60 -14.64 0.59
CA HIS A 179 -17.55 -14.22 1.98
C HIS A 179 -16.49 -15.00 2.74
N VAL A 180 -15.94 -14.38 3.78
CA VAL A 180 -15.20 -15.08 4.81
C VAL A 180 -16.17 -16.05 5.49
N ALA A 181 -15.87 -17.35 5.43
CA ALA A 181 -16.78 -18.38 5.95
C ALA A 181 -17.19 -18.08 7.40
N ASP A 182 -18.47 -18.32 7.70
CA ASP A 182 -19.23 -17.92 8.90
C ASP A 182 -19.79 -16.48 8.93
N SER A 183 -19.39 -15.55 8.04
CA SER A 183 -20.00 -14.22 7.97
C SER A 183 -21.43 -14.24 7.41
N ALA A 184 -21.76 -15.25 6.59
CA ALA A 184 -23.10 -15.44 6.02
C ALA A 184 -24.20 -15.79 7.05
N LEU A 185 -23.84 -15.90 8.34
CA LEU A 185 -24.78 -16.14 9.45
C LEU A 185 -25.34 -14.85 10.06
N SER A 186 -24.75 -13.69 9.76
CA SER A 186 -25.40 -12.40 10.01
C SER A 186 -26.27 -12.09 8.81
N SER A 187 -27.60 -12.01 9.01
CA SER A 187 -28.58 -11.83 7.94
C SER A 187 -28.20 -10.68 7.00
N PRO A 188 -28.33 -10.83 5.66
CA PRO A 188 -28.17 -9.71 4.76
C PRO A 188 -29.25 -8.67 5.06
N THR A 189 -28.84 -7.46 5.42
CA THR A 189 -29.76 -6.32 5.47
C THR A 189 -30.10 -5.99 4.02
N GLY A 190 -31.24 -6.53 3.57
CA GLY A 190 -31.72 -6.39 2.20
C GLY A 190 -31.90 -4.92 1.81
N ALA A 191 -31.49 -4.60 0.59
CA ALA A 191 -31.83 -3.36 -0.07
C ALA A 191 -33.37 -3.16 -0.10
N PRO A 192 -33.86 -1.93 0.08
CA PRO A 192 -35.28 -1.66 0.30
C PRO A 192 -36.08 -1.76 -1.00
N THR A 193 -37.24 -2.38 -0.91
CA THR A 193 -38.36 -2.18 -1.84
C THR A 193 -38.83 -0.74 -1.77
N VAL A 194 -38.94 -0.10 -2.94
CA VAL A 194 -39.41 1.27 -3.15
C VAL A 194 -40.94 1.28 -3.16
N GLU A 195 -41.58 1.99 -2.23
CA GLU A 195 -42.94 2.56 -2.39
C GLU A 195 -43.03 3.90 -1.63
N ASN A 196 -43.96 4.76 -2.09
CA ASN A 196 -43.87 6.23 -2.15
C ASN A 196 -44.21 7.07 -0.89
N ASP A 197 -43.72 8.32 -0.94
CA ASP A 197 -44.23 9.62 -0.44
C ASP A 197 -44.46 9.89 1.06
N THR A 198 -43.58 10.74 1.64
CA THR A 198 -43.93 12.05 2.23
C THR A 198 -42.67 12.83 2.65
N PRO A 199 -42.65 14.19 2.60
CA PRO A 199 -41.43 14.97 2.80
C PRO A 199 -41.20 15.33 4.27
N VAL A 200 -40.00 15.08 4.80
CA VAL A 200 -39.58 15.54 6.12
C VAL A 200 -38.38 16.50 6.00
N THR A 201 -38.54 17.66 6.62
CA THR A 201 -37.63 18.81 6.70
C THR A 201 -36.39 18.50 7.59
N PRO A 202 -35.23 19.16 7.39
CA PRO A 202 -34.01 18.82 8.12
C PRO A 202 -33.96 19.54 9.49
N ALA A 203 -33.70 18.77 10.56
CA ALA A 203 -33.40 19.28 11.90
C ALA A 203 -31.89 19.49 12.10
N ALA A 204 -31.56 20.53 12.88
CA ALA A 204 -30.23 21.07 13.17
C ALA A 204 -29.26 20.10 13.91
N PRO A 205 -27.93 20.32 13.84
CA PRO A 205 -26.94 19.45 14.48
C PRO A 205 -26.89 19.63 16.01
N SER A 206 -26.74 18.52 16.73
CA SER A 206 -26.64 18.43 18.19
C SER A 206 -25.25 18.84 18.72
N ALA A 207 -25.23 19.21 20.00
CA ALA A 207 -24.18 19.91 20.73
C ALA A 207 -22.82 19.18 20.90
N ASP A 208 -22.65 17.96 20.39
CA ASP A 208 -21.41 17.18 20.55
C ASP A 208 -20.29 17.63 19.60
N LEU A 209 -20.63 18.15 18.42
CA LEU A 209 -19.61 18.60 17.46
C LEU A 209 -18.91 19.90 17.93
N ALA A 210 -19.64 20.76 18.63
CA ALA A 210 -19.09 22.01 19.17
C ALA A 210 -18.08 21.75 20.31
N GLN A 211 -18.32 20.73 21.15
CA GLN A 211 -17.40 20.33 22.21
C GLN A 211 -16.14 19.66 21.64
N ALA A 212 -16.27 18.88 20.56
CA ALA A 212 -15.13 18.26 19.87
C ALA A 212 -14.19 19.30 19.23
N VAL A 213 -14.74 20.39 18.67
CA VAL A 213 -13.94 21.46 18.04
C VAL A 213 -13.18 22.28 19.10
N MET A 214 -13.78 22.55 20.26
CA MET A 214 -13.13 23.28 21.36
C MET A 214 -11.94 22.51 21.95
N LEU A 215 -12.04 21.18 22.06
CA LEU A 215 -10.97 20.33 22.57
C LEU A 215 -9.78 20.20 21.59
N MET A 216 -10.03 20.34 20.28
CA MET A 216 -8.98 20.37 19.26
C MET A 216 -8.24 21.71 19.24
N ALA A 217 -8.94 22.83 19.43
CA ALA A 217 -8.31 24.16 19.50
C ALA A 217 -7.35 24.29 20.70
N GLN A 218 -7.74 23.78 21.87
CA GLN A 218 -6.87 23.77 23.07
C GLN A 218 -5.62 22.89 22.91
N LYS A 219 -5.69 21.84 22.07
CA LYS A 219 -4.53 20.99 21.76
C LYS A 219 -3.56 21.63 20.76
N LEU A 220 -4.04 22.49 19.86
CA LEU A 220 -3.19 23.23 18.92
C LEU A 220 -2.38 24.32 19.63
N GLU A 221 -3.00 25.05 20.56
CA GLU A 221 -2.34 26.12 21.34
C GLU A 221 -1.24 25.56 22.27
N SER A 222 -1.42 24.34 22.78
CA SER A 222 -0.41 23.62 23.58
C SER A 222 0.82 23.18 22.76
N ILE A 223 0.70 22.99 21.45
CA ILE A 223 1.81 22.59 20.57
C ILE A 223 2.65 23.81 20.16
N GLU A 224 2.03 24.97 19.91
CA GLU A 224 2.76 26.22 19.62
C GLU A 224 3.60 26.72 20.82
N SER A 225 3.10 26.55 22.05
CA SER A 225 3.88 26.91 23.26
C SER A 225 5.11 26.01 23.49
N ARG A 226 5.15 24.80 22.90
CA ARG A 226 6.29 23.88 23.00
C ARG A 226 7.32 24.07 21.88
N LEU A 227 6.96 24.76 20.79
CA LEU A 227 7.88 25.08 19.69
C LEU A 227 8.65 26.38 19.97
N THR A 228 8.00 27.36 20.63
CA THR A 228 8.62 28.65 21.02
C THR A 228 9.63 28.53 22.17
N ALA A 229 9.60 27.44 22.95
CA ALA A 229 10.54 27.21 24.05
C ALA A 229 11.90 26.61 23.63
N VAL A 230 12.09 26.26 22.35
CA VAL A 230 13.31 25.60 21.85
C VAL A 230 14.19 26.53 20.99
N GLU A 231 13.71 27.71 20.57
CA GLU A 231 14.46 28.64 19.72
C GLU A 231 15.26 29.72 20.47
N GLY A 232 15.31 29.67 21.80
CA GLY A 232 15.99 30.66 22.63
C GLY A 232 17.40 30.26 23.06
N ASP A 233 18.36 30.08 22.14
CA ASP A 233 19.76 30.48 22.41
C ASP A 233 20.62 30.54 21.13
N LYS A 234 20.96 31.76 20.71
CA LYS A 234 22.13 32.07 19.86
C LYS A 234 22.98 33.08 20.63
N PRO A 235 24.31 32.92 20.60
CA PRO A 235 25.12 33.90 19.89
C PRO A 235 26.19 33.18 19.05
N GLY A 236 26.71 33.63 17.91
CA GLY A 236 26.71 34.89 17.19
C GLY A 236 27.89 34.77 16.22
N THR A 237 27.65 35.02 14.93
CA THR A 237 28.65 35.00 13.84
C THR A 237 29.75 36.07 14.06
N PRO A 238 30.94 35.93 13.41
CA PRO A 238 31.12 36.69 12.17
C PRO A 238 31.81 35.95 11.02
N GLN A 239 31.41 36.42 9.83
CA GLN A 239 31.86 36.15 8.46
C GLN A 239 33.36 36.31 8.22
N SER A 240 33.92 35.61 7.22
CA SER A 240 34.30 36.22 5.92
C SER A 240 35.16 35.27 5.07
N GLU A 241 35.03 35.48 3.76
CA GLU A 241 35.56 34.75 2.61
C GLU A 241 37.09 34.81 2.50
N ALA A 242 37.71 33.78 1.91
CA ALA A 242 38.82 33.94 0.96
C ALA A 242 39.20 32.62 0.27
N GLU A 243 39.16 32.65 -1.06
CA GLU A 243 39.87 31.75 -1.97
C GLU A 243 41.39 31.70 -1.71
N LYS A 244 41.97 30.52 -1.92
CA LYS A 244 43.30 30.17 -2.49
C LYS A 244 43.73 28.86 -1.83
N GLY A 245 43.85 27.78 -2.57
CA GLY A 245 44.96 27.60 -3.51
C GLY A 245 46.04 26.80 -2.79
N ILE A 246 46.18 25.53 -3.17
CA ILE A 246 47.21 24.59 -2.69
C ILE A 246 48.60 25.25 -2.81
N PRO A 247 49.52 25.00 -1.87
CA PRO A 247 50.89 24.75 -2.25
C PRO A 247 51.33 23.37 -1.75
N ALA A 248 51.71 22.53 -2.72
CA ALA A 248 52.63 21.44 -2.50
C ALA A 248 54.05 22.01 -2.59
N SER A 249 54.89 21.78 -1.58
CA SER A 249 56.27 21.27 -1.71
C SER A 249 57.12 21.52 -0.44
N VAL A 250 57.66 20.41 0.08
CA VAL A 250 59.01 20.19 0.65
C VAL A 250 59.93 21.42 0.84
N ASP A 251 60.51 21.64 2.03
CA ASP A 251 61.78 21.04 2.45
C ASP A 251 62.21 21.47 3.89
N THR A 252 63.13 20.66 4.42
CA THR A 252 63.74 20.59 5.77
C THR A 252 64.46 21.84 6.34
N ALA A 253 64.43 22.02 7.67
CA ALA A 253 65.62 22.07 8.56
C ALA A 253 65.34 22.67 9.98
N ASN A 254 65.56 21.82 11.01
CA ASN A 254 66.18 22.02 12.33
C ASN A 254 65.92 23.30 13.17
N ASP A 255 65.39 23.13 14.39
CA ASP A 255 66.08 23.58 15.62
C ASP A 255 65.58 22.81 16.86
N GLU A 256 66.49 22.56 17.79
CA GLU A 256 66.46 21.56 18.86
C GLU A 256 65.68 21.99 20.11
N SER A 257 64.92 21.06 20.70
CA SER A 257 64.80 20.95 22.16
C SER A 257 64.29 19.55 22.51
N GLU A 258 65.12 18.77 23.19
CA GLU A 258 64.86 17.42 23.66
C GLU A 258 63.97 17.37 24.91
N GLU A 259 63.29 16.23 25.01
CA GLU A 259 62.65 15.58 26.16
C GLU A 259 61.17 15.88 26.52
N ASP A 260 60.43 14.76 26.57
CA ASP A 260 59.03 14.48 26.91
C ASP A 260 57.92 14.96 25.96
N ASP A 261 57.53 14.08 25.02
CA ASP A 261 56.13 13.63 24.82
C ASP A 261 56.00 12.83 23.48
N GLU A 262 56.59 11.63 23.39
CA GLU A 262 56.31 10.71 22.26
C GLU A 262 54.80 10.42 22.15
N ASP A 263 54.11 10.36 23.29
CA ASP A 263 52.67 10.12 23.37
C ASP A 263 51.83 11.27 22.76
N LYS A 264 52.27 12.54 22.85
CA LYS A 264 51.54 13.67 22.22
C LYS A 264 51.74 13.72 20.71
N LYS A 265 52.93 13.38 20.20
CA LYS A 265 53.17 13.29 18.74
C LYS A 265 52.37 12.14 18.12
N GLN A 266 52.35 10.98 18.77
CA GLN A 266 51.54 9.83 18.32
C GLN A 266 50.03 10.12 18.38
N ALA A 267 49.56 10.85 19.40
CA ALA A 267 48.16 11.26 19.50
C ALA A 267 47.77 12.29 18.42
N MET A 268 48.64 13.23 18.07
CA MET A 268 48.42 14.19 16.98
C MET A 268 48.41 13.49 15.61
N ASP A 269 49.35 12.59 15.35
CA ASP A 269 49.41 11.82 14.10
C ASP A 269 48.19 10.89 13.94
N ALA A 270 47.73 10.28 15.02
CA ALA A 270 46.50 9.49 15.04
C ALA A 270 45.26 10.35 14.76
N ALA A 271 45.20 11.58 15.31
CA ALA A 271 44.11 12.50 15.06
C ALA A 271 44.08 12.99 13.60
N ILE A 272 45.24 13.30 13.01
CA ILE A 272 45.35 13.69 11.59
C ILE A 272 44.94 12.51 10.70
N LYS A 273 45.41 11.30 10.99
CA LYS A 273 45.02 10.10 10.24
C LYS A 273 43.52 9.84 10.33
N ALA A 274 42.93 9.96 11.51
CA ALA A 274 41.49 9.80 11.71
C ALA A 274 40.68 10.86 10.93
N ALA A 275 41.15 12.11 10.91
CA ALA A 275 40.54 13.18 10.13
C ALA A 275 40.61 12.89 8.62
N VAL A 276 41.77 12.44 8.12
CA VAL A 276 41.97 12.06 6.71
C VAL A 276 41.08 10.87 6.33
N ASP A 277 41.04 9.82 7.16
CA ASP A 277 40.20 8.63 6.93
C ASP A 277 38.71 8.99 6.93
N ALA A 278 38.28 9.89 7.83
CA ALA A 278 36.92 10.40 7.86
C ALA A 278 36.59 11.21 6.59
N SER A 279 37.49 12.09 6.12
CA SER A 279 37.31 12.84 4.88
C SER A 279 37.26 11.94 3.65
N VAL A 280 38.14 10.93 3.55
CA VAL A 280 38.15 9.96 2.45
C VAL A 280 36.88 9.11 2.46
N LYS A 281 36.38 8.73 3.64
CA LYS A 281 35.12 7.99 3.79
C LYS A 281 33.92 8.86 3.35
N ALA A 282 33.84 10.10 3.83
CA ALA A 282 32.77 11.03 3.46
C ALA A 282 32.74 11.28 1.94
N GLU A 283 33.91 11.43 1.32
CA GLU A 283 34.02 11.64 -0.12
C GLU A 283 33.58 10.40 -0.93
N ARG A 284 33.93 9.19 -0.46
CA ARG A 284 33.45 7.94 -1.07
C ARG A 284 31.94 7.78 -0.95
N GLU A 285 31.35 8.19 0.19
CA GLU A 285 29.90 8.14 0.39
C GLU A 285 29.18 9.17 -0.48
N ARG A 286 29.74 10.38 -0.61
CA ARG A 286 29.25 11.41 -1.54
C ARG A 286 29.25 10.92 -2.98
N ALA A 287 30.37 10.37 -3.45
CA ALA A 287 30.50 9.83 -4.82
C ALA A 287 29.49 8.70 -5.10
N LYS A 288 29.33 7.75 -4.16
CA LYS A 288 28.30 6.70 -4.26
C LYS A 288 26.87 7.27 -4.30
N GLY A 289 26.61 8.32 -3.53
CA GLY A 289 25.34 9.03 -3.51
C GLY A 289 25.03 9.64 -4.88
N VAL A 290 26.00 10.34 -5.49
CA VAL A 290 25.86 10.94 -6.83
C VAL A 290 25.62 9.88 -7.90
N ASP A 291 26.38 8.78 -7.88
CA ASP A 291 26.19 7.68 -8.84
C ASP A 291 24.80 7.04 -8.74
N THR A 292 24.29 6.90 -7.51
CA THR A 292 22.94 6.37 -7.25
C THR A 292 21.88 7.35 -7.76
N ALA A 293 22.01 8.64 -7.43
CA ALA A 293 21.10 9.68 -7.89
C ALA A 293 21.06 9.76 -9.42
N ARG A 294 22.21 9.65 -10.08
CA ARG A 294 22.33 9.61 -11.54
C ARG A 294 21.53 8.46 -12.16
N ARG A 295 21.65 7.26 -11.60
CA ARG A 295 20.88 6.10 -12.10
C ARG A 295 19.37 6.28 -11.90
N GLU A 296 18.98 6.84 -10.77
CA GLU A 296 17.58 6.97 -10.39
C GLU A 296 16.84 8.08 -11.16
N THR A 297 17.53 9.20 -11.44
CA THR A 297 17.01 10.41 -12.10
C THR A 297 17.23 10.46 -13.61
N ARG A 298 17.96 9.48 -14.18
CA ARG A 298 18.28 9.39 -15.62
C ARG A 298 17.08 9.60 -16.55
N GLY A 299 15.89 9.15 -16.14
CA GLY A 299 14.67 9.28 -16.93
C GLY A 299 14.12 10.70 -17.01
N ASP A 300 14.45 11.57 -16.06
CA ASP A 300 14.02 12.97 -16.04
C ASP A 300 15.14 13.86 -16.61
N ILE A 301 16.34 13.83 -16.01
CA ILE A 301 17.44 14.77 -16.34
C ILE A 301 18.47 14.24 -17.36
N GLY A 302 18.31 13.00 -17.85
CA GLY A 302 19.22 12.38 -18.81
C GLY A 302 20.60 12.00 -18.24
N ASP A 303 21.61 11.88 -19.11
CA ASP A 303 22.98 11.52 -18.73
C ASP A 303 23.82 12.71 -18.22
N MET A 304 23.19 13.84 -17.90
CA MET A 304 23.84 15.10 -17.53
C MET A 304 24.73 14.93 -16.28
N HIS A 305 26.00 15.31 -16.42
CA HIS A 305 27.06 15.18 -15.39
C HIS A 305 27.30 16.47 -14.59
N ALA A 306 26.39 17.44 -14.65
CA ALA A 306 26.65 18.80 -14.18
C ALA A 306 26.44 19.02 -12.67
N PHE A 307 26.18 17.98 -11.88
CA PHE A 307 25.83 18.11 -10.46
C PHE A 307 26.89 17.48 -9.56
N ASP A 308 27.36 18.26 -8.59
CA ASP A 308 28.38 17.86 -7.61
C ASP A 308 27.79 17.23 -6.34
N SER A 309 26.45 17.14 -6.23
CA SER A 309 25.78 16.49 -5.11
C SER A 309 24.57 15.67 -5.55
N ALA A 310 24.27 14.60 -4.81
CA ALA A 310 23.08 13.78 -5.04
C ALA A 310 21.79 14.59 -4.84
N GLU A 311 21.80 15.52 -3.89
CA GLU A 311 20.65 16.36 -3.54
C GLU A 311 20.26 17.31 -4.68
N ASP A 312 21.25 17.91 -5.34
CA ASP A 312 21.02 18.78 -6.49
C ASP A 312 20.42 18.01 -7.67
N MET A 313 20.85 16.76 -7.88
CA MET A 313 20.28 15.90 -8.94
C MET A 313 18.78 15.63 -8.71
N TYR A 314 18.39 15.27 -7.47
CA TYR A 314 16.98 15.05 -7.17
C TYR A 314 16.17 16.34 -7.23
N THR A 315 16.73 17.46 -6.77
CA THR A 315 16.09 18.77 -6.81
C THR A 315 15.87 19.23 -8.25
N ALA A 316 16.85 19.05 -9.14
CA ALA A 316 16.73 19.34 -10.56
C ALA A 316 15.66 18.46 -11.24
N ALA A 317 15.66 17.16 -10.92
CA ALA A 317 14.66 16.23 -11.43
C ALA A 317 13.24 16.58 -10.96
N LEU A 318 13.08 17.02 -9.70
CA LEU A 318 11.81 17.49 -9.15
C LEU A 318 11.31 18.78 -9.83
N LYS A 319 12.20 19.74 -10.09
CA LYS A 319 11.86 20.96 -10.84
C LYS A 319 11.35 20.64 -12.24
N GLN A 320 11.98 19.69 -12.93
CA GLN A 320 11.55 19.27 -14.26
C GLN A 320 10.15 18.63 -14.26
N ARG A 321 9.78 18.00 -13.14
CA ARG A 321 8.43 17.46 -12.91
C ARG A 321 7.43 18.51 -12.42
N GLY A 322 7.82 19.79 -12.33
CA GLY A 322 6.96 20.90 -11.93
C GLY A 322 6.74 21.03 -10.42
N VAL A 323 7.60 20.41 -9.59
CA VAL A 323 7.48 20.45 -8.13
C VAL A 323 8.20 21.69 -7.59
N ASP A 324 7.55 22.43 -6.68
CA ASP A 324 8.18 23.55 -5.99
C ASP A 324 9.14 23.07 -4.91
N VAL A 325 10.43 23.08 -5.26
CA VAL A 325 11.51 22.61 -4.38
C VAL A 325 11.84 23.57 -3.24
N SER A 326 11.32 24.81 -3.23
CA SER A 326 11.57 25.77 -2.15
C SER A 326 10.96 25.34 -0.82
N THR A 327 9.98 24.44 -0.88
CA THR A 327 9.28 23.88 0.28
C THR A 327 9.93 22.61 0.83
N ILE A 328 10.97 22.09 0.16
CA ILE A 328 11.62 20.83 0.52
C ILE A 328 12.79 21.10 1.48
N PRO A 329 12.79 20.50 2.68
CA PRO A 329 13.92 20.60 3.61
C PRO A 329 15.20 19.98 3.02
N ALA A 330 16.35 20.52 3.42
CA ALA A 330 17.65 19.95 3.05
C ALA A 330 17.74 18.47 3.46
N GLY A 331 18.24 17.62 2.56
CA GLY A 331 18.32 16.17 2.70
C GLY A 331 17.03 15.41 2.35
N ALA A 332 15.89 16.07 2.13
CA ALA A 332 14.61 15.41 1.85
C ALA A 332 14.33 15.20 0.34
N ALA A 333 15.10 15.82 -0.56
CA ALA A 333 14.85 15.81 -2.00
C ALA A 333 14.74 14.39 -2.60
N ARG A 334 15.56 13.44 -2.14
CA ARG A 334 15.50 12.04 -2.59
C ARG A 334 14.18 11.38 -2.20
N ALA A 335 13.72 11.58 -0.97
CA ALA A 335 12.49 10.97 -0.47
C ALA A 335 11.26 11.49 -1.23
N VAL A 336 11.21 12.81 -1.47
CA VAL A 336 10.15 13.45 -2.27
C VAL A 336 10.17 12.94 -3.71
N TYR A 337 11.35 12.89 -4.35
CA TYR A 337 11.50 12.36 -5.70
C TYR A 337 11.02 10.91 -5.81
N MET A 338 11.37 10.05 -4.86
CA MET A 338 10.91 8.66 -4.84
C MET A 338 9.41 8.53 -4.59
N GLY A 339 8.84 9.34 -3.71
CA GLY A 339 7.39 9.36 -3.45
C GLY A 339 6.58 9.77 -4.68
N ILE A 340 7.06 10.75 -5.45
CA ILE A 340 6.40 11.17 -6.69
C ILE A 340 6.57 10.12 -7.79
N LYS A 341 7.75 9.50 -7.88
CA LYS A 341 8.02 8.43 -8.86
C LYS A 341 7.14 7.20 -8.61
N SER A 342 6.90 6.83 -7.36
CA SER A 342 6.00 5.72 -7.01
C SER A 342 4.53 6.05 -7.27
N ALA A 343 4.10 7.28 -7.01
CA ALA A 343 2.74 7.74 -7.31
C ALA A 343 2.45 7.88 -8.82
N SER A 344 3.49 8.13 -9.63
CA SER A 344 3.38 8.37 -11.07
C SER A 344 3.54 7.11 -11.94
N ARG A 345 3.77 5.93 -11.35
CA ARG A 345 3.77 4.67 -12.11
C ARG A 345 2.34 4.28 -12.44
N PRO A 346 2.02 3.89 -13.69
CA PRO A 346 0.73 3.30 -13.97
C PRO A 346 0.61 2.03 -13.13
N SER A 347 -0.31 2.03 -12.16
CA SER A 347 -0.74 0.80 -11.50
C SER A 347 -1.16 -0.18 -12.60
N ALA A 348 -0.69 -1.42 -12.56
CA ALA A 348 -1.19 -2.44 -13.47
C ALA A 348 -2.72 -2.48 -13.33
N VAL A 349 -3.44 -2.16 -14.40
CA VAL A 349 -4.90 -2.27 -14.44
C VAL A 349 -5.23 -3.75 -14.37
N MET A 350 -5.79 -4.17 -13.24
CA MET A 350 -6.23 -5.55 -13.00
C MET A 350 -7.71 -5.52 -12.65
N ALA A 351 -8.47 -6.51 -13.10
CA ALA A 351 -9.86 -6.65 -12.68
C ALA A 351 -9.91 -7.04 -11.20
N GLN A 352 -10.99 -6.57 -10.58
CA GLN A 352 -11.23 -6.64 -9.16
C GLN A 352 -12.70 -7.00 -8.96
N ASP A 353 -12.96 -8.09 -8.24
CA ASP A 353 -14.31 -8.55 -7.89
C ASP A 353 -15.00 -7.73 -6.78
N SER A 354 -14.75 -6.43 -6.65
CA SER A 354 -15.35 -5.59 -5.58
C SER A 354 -16.37 -4.63 -6.19
N ARG A 355 -17.49 -4.33 -5.54
CA ARG A 355 -18.43 -3.32 -6.07
C ARG A 355 -17.75 -1.94 -6.11
N SER A 356 -17.78 -1.28 -7.28
CA SER A 356 -16.88 -0.17 -7.62
C SER A 356 -17.19 1.20 -6.97
N ASP A 357 -18.15 1.27 -6.03
CA ASP A 357 -18.68 2.55 -5.51
C ASP A 357 -18.40 2.76 -3.99
N ALA A 358 -17.59 1.91 -3.35
CA ALA A 358 -17.22 2.09 -1.94
C ALA A 358 -16.06 3.11 -1.77
N LYS A 359 -16.28 4.14 -0.93
CA LYS A 359 -15.23 5.09 -0.52
C LYS A 359 -14.18 4.36 0.34
N PRO A 360 -12.88 4.68 0.22
CA PRO A 360 -11.89 4.12 1.13
C PRO A 360 -12.12 4.68 2.55
N VAL A 361 -12.42 3.81 3.52
CA VAL A 361 -12.65 4.15 4.94
C VAL A 361 -11.35 4.34 5.74
N PHE A 362 -10.19 4.34 5.07
CA PHE A 362 -8.89 4.32 5.77
C PHE A 362 -8.43 5.68 6.31
N ASP A 363 -8.37 5.81 7.63
CA ASP A 363 -7.46 6.71 8.34
C ASP A 363 -6.07 6.05 8.47
N THR A 364 -5.10 6.55 7.70
CA THR A 364 -3.71 6.05 7.67
C THR A 364 -2.78 6.76 8.66
N SER A 365 -3.28 7.77 9.40
CA SER A 365 -2.46 8.59 10.31
C SER A 365 -1.95 7.85 11.55
N ARG A 366 -2.46 6.64 11.85
CA ARG A 366 -2.14 5.87 13.06
C ARG A 366 -1.13 4.73 12.86
N ILE A 367 -0.63 4.51 11.64
CA ILE A 367 0.26 3.38 11.31
C ILE A 367 1.73 3.65 11.69
N ILE A 368 2.10 4.85 12.11
CA ILE A 368 3.52 5.24 12.30
C ILE A 368 4.10 4.90 13.68
N ASN A 369 3.31 4.51 14.68
CA ASN A 369 3.82 4.37 16.05
C ASN A 369 3.68 2.97 16.65
N TYR A 370 4.44 1.99 16.17
CA TYR A 370 4.85 0.85 17.01
C TYR A 370 6.28 0.42 16.71
N GLY A 371 7.19 1.01 17.49
CA GLY A 371 8.59 0.62 17.62
C GLY A 371 9.09 1.03 19.00
N ARG A 372 8.85 0.18 19.99
CA ARG A 372 9.65 0.07 21.22
C ARG A 372 9.86 -1.40 21.53
#